data_AF-A0A924NBX9-F1
#
_entry.id   AF-A0A924NBX9-F1
#
_cell.length_a   1.000
_cell.length_b   1.000
_cell.length_c   1.000
_cell.angle_alpha   90.00
_cell.angle_beta   90.00
_cell.angle_gamma   90.00
#
_symmetry.space_group_name_H-M   'P 1'
#
loop_
_entity.id
_entity.type
_entity.pdbx_description
1 polymer ?
#
loop_
_entity_poly.entity_id
_entity_poly.type
_entity_poly.pdbx_seq_one_letter_code
_entity_poly.pdbx_strand_id
1 'polypeptide(L)'
;LDDGKRDEVKSMTEELGIGYIRREGNEHAKAGNLNHAFSVTNAEFVLQLDADHVPLPNILDRMLGYFNEPKLAFVQSPQDFYNTDSFTHVVSDEGGQMWEENRLFFSLIQPGKDRINAAFFCGSCGILRRSAFDEIGGFSTRTITEDMETSMMLHARGWKSFYHGETLAYGLAPASAAQYHVQRLRWGQGSMQILRQMNPLFVKGLSWQQKLSYFSSVIVYVDGIQRLIFYVAPVMFFLFGILPVQVDNHALLIRLVPYMLLTIGSFELLARGTGYILISERYNMARFWTYILATSGFFSKKPLKFNVTPKGVGDIPFKTYAPQLFLAGISIAAFLWALVARHYGWVNYNDGGGFSTAFLVNGIWVGWNLYFALYVVQHSIKSKQLRGDYRFVQRLPTRVRAVVDGVPAGDAFPATTEDINSSGLSFRCTCQFDTGTMLEIPLHLSVGTVVSRGVVTHLTHKEGNYGTVYSHGVIFQDMPLEMRDAIELHSAHHAIPLSRQRFRQSIDVVENALQRFTNPRESRRRVVGLPVLASATTEKGDIVLGMGMLEEESRNGVRLILENSIKPGTTIRWDVPGTIIFGKGAVIFSQAVESALRQSFVVGVQRIDEPRDRLAVLRRWISSDRKPRTAA
;
A
#
# COMPACT_ATOMS: atom_id res chain seq x y z
N LEU A 1 -14.10 22.69 1.59
CA LEU A 1 -15.42 22.26 2.07
C LEU A 1 -15.27 21.69 3.47
N ASP A 2 -16.01 22.20 4.46
CA ASP A 2 -15.87 21.75 5.85
C ASP A 2 -17.21 21.60 6.59
N ASP A 3 -17.64 20.35 6.78
CA ASP A 3 -18.80 19.99 7.61
C ASP A 3 -18.46 19.91 9.10
N GLY A 4 -17.17 19.97 9.45
CA GLY A 4 -16.67 19.86 10.82
C GLY A 4 -16.71 21.17 11.61
N LYS A 5 -17.00 22.30 10.95
CA LYS A 5 -17.08 23.64 11.57
C LYS A 5 -15.78 24.03 12.28
N ARG A 6 -14.64 23.77 11.65
CA ARG A 6 -13.29 23.94 12.23
C ARG A 6 -12.69 25.28 11.85
N ASP A 7 -12.61 26.20 12.81
CA ASP A 7 -12.08 27.56 12.59
C ASP A 7 -10.57 27.56 12.29
N GLU A 8 -9.84 26.59 12.82
CA GLU A 8 -8.43 26.33 12.48
C GLU A 8 -8.22 26.04 10.98
N VAL A 9 -9.13 25.27 10.37
CA VAL A 9 -9.09 24.95 8.93
C VAL A 9 -9.41 26.19 8.11
N LYS A 10 -10.37 27.00 8.56
CA LYS A 10 -10.69 28.28 7.91
C LYS A 10 -9.48 29.22 7.90
N SER A 11 -8.82 29.38 9.03
CA SER A 11 -7.63 30.24 9.17
C SER A 11 -6.50 29.76 8.25
N MET A 12 -6.26 28.44 8.22
CA MET A 12 -5.28 27.84 7.32
C MET A 12 -5.63 28.07 5.83
N THR A 13 -6.90 27.96 5.44
CA THR A 13 -7.30 28.24 4.05
C THR A 13 -7.14 29.70 3.67
N GLU A 14 -7.35 30.63 4.60
CA GLU A 14 -7.11 32.07 4.38
C GLU A 14 -5.62 32.36 4.17
N GLU A 15 -4.74 31.75 4.98
CA GLU A 15 -3.28 31.85 4.84
C GLU A 15 -2.79 31.30 3.50
N LEU A 16 -3.39 30.21 3.02
CA LEU A 16 -3.07 29.57 1.73
C LEU A 16 -3.76 30.23 0.53
N GLY A 17 -4.61 31.24 0.73
CA GLY A 17 -5.38 31.89 -0.36
C GLY A 17 -6.44 30.98 -1.01
N ILE A 18 -6.96 29.99 -0.27
CA ILE A 18 -7.95 29.01 -0.73
C ILE A 18 -9.34 29.41 -0.25
N GLY A 19 -10.35 29.30 -1.13
CA GLY A 19 -11.74 29.54 -0.75
C GLY A 19 -12.27 28.53 0.28
N TYR A 20 -12.88 29.03 1.35
CA TYR A 20 -13.53 28.22 2.39
C TYR A 20 -15.05 28.25 2.25
N ILE A 21 -15.67 27.08 2.18
CA ILE A 21 -17.12 26.91 2.15
C ILE A 21 -17.53 26.00 3.31
N ARG A 22 -18.48 26.49 4.11
CA ARG A 22 -19.11 25.83 5.25
C ARG A 22 -20.61 26.02 5.18
N ARG A 23 -21.36 25.00 5.58
CA ARG A 23 -22.82 25.01 5.68
C ARG A 23 -23.30 24.98 7.13
N GLU A 24 -24.51 25.45 7.38
CA GLU A 24 -25.08 25.53 8.74
C GLU A 24 -25.41 24.15 9.33
N GLY A 25 -25.89 23.21 8.50
CA GLY A 25 -26.26 21.84 8.89
C GLY A 25 -25.41 20.74 8.26
N ASN A 26 -25.49 19.52 8.79
CA ASN A 26 -24.66 18.37 8.37
C ASN A 26 -25.47 17.26 7.67
N GLU A 27 -26.62 17.63 7.07
CA GLU A 27 -27.52 16.68 6.41
C GLU A 27 -26.83 16.02 5.20
N HIS A 28 -27.10 14.73 4.97
CA HIS A 28 -26.56 13.98 3.82
C HIS A 28 -25.02 13.96 3.70
N ALA A 29 -24.28 14.27 4.78
CA ALA A 29 -22.82 14.18 4.85
C ALA A 29 -22.12 14.74 3.59
N LYS A 30 -21.23 13.96 2.97
CA LYS A 30 -20.43 14.35 1.80
C LYS A 30 -21.28 14.84 0.62
N ALA A 31 -22.35 14.12 0.26
CA ALA A 31 -23.23 14.51 -0.83
C ALA A 31 -23.87 15.89 -0.60
N GLY A 32 -24.33 16.15 0.62
CA GLY A 32 -24.91 17.44 1.00
C GLY A 32 -23.89 18.58 0.96
N ASN A 33 -22.64 18.32 1.36
CA ASN A 33 -21.57 19.32 1.30
C ASN A 33 -21.20 19.67 -0.15
N LEU A 34 -21.13 18.66 -1.04
CA LEU A 34 -20.87 18.86 -2.46
C LEU A 34 -22.01 19.61 -3.15
N ASN A 35 -23.27 19.26 -2.87
CA ASN A 35 -24.43 19.97 -3.42
C ASN A 35 -24.49 21.43 -2.95
N HIS A 36 -24.17 21.70 -1.69
CA HIS A 36 -24.07 23.07 -1.20
C HIS A 36 -22.95 23.83 -1.93
N ALA A 37 -21.78 23.22 -2.12
CA ALA A 37 -20.70 23.80 -2.91
C ALA A 37 -21.16 24.14 -4.34
N PHE A 38 -21.94 23.26 -4.96
CA PHE A 38 -22.48 23.47 -6.31
C PHE A 38 -23.44 24.66 -6.37
N SER A 39 -24.17 24.95 -5.29
CA SER A 39 -25.08 26.11 -5.22
C SER A 39 -24.38 27.47 -5.08
N VAL A 40 -23.12 27.50 -4.62
CA VAL A 40 -22.37 28.74 -4.35
C VAL A 40 -21.14 28.90 -5.25
N THR A 41 -20.94 28.01 -6.21
CA THR A 41 -19.81 28.03 -7.17
C THR A 41 -20.31 27.82 -8.60
N ASN A 42 -19.57 28.33 -9.58
CA ASN A 42 -19.98 28.33 -10.98
C ASN A 42 -18.94 27.71 -11.94
N ALA A 43 -17.97 26.96 -11.42
CA ALA A 43 -16.95 26.30 -12.25
C ALA A 43 -17.59 25.25 -13.19
N GLU A 44 -17.17 25.23 -14.45
CA GLU A 44 -17.64 24.25 -15.45
C GLU A 44 -17.19 22.83 -15.11
N PHE A 45 -15.94 22.69 -14.66
CA PHE A 45 -15.35 21.42 -14.24
C PHE A 45 -14.95 21.47 -12.77
N VAL A 46 -15.16 20.35 -12.06
CA VAL A 46 -14.86 20.22 -10.63
C VAL A 46 -13.96 19.01 -10.42
N LEU A 47 -12.73 19.23 -9.96
CA LEU A 47 -11.89 18.16 -9.42
C LEU A 47 -12.34 17.86 -7.99
N GLN A 48 -12.77 16.62 -7.75
CA GLN A 48 -13.18 16.16 -6.42
C GLN A 48 -12.12 15.25 -5.81
N LEU A 49 -11.62 15.64 -4.64
CA LEU A 49 -10.64 14.91 -3.85
C LEU A 49 -11.14 14.76 -2.41
N ASP A 50 -10.93 13.59 -1.82
CA ASP A 50 -11.03 13.41 -0.38
C ASP A 50 -9.86 14.12 0.32
N ALA A 51 -10.07 14.53 1.58
CA ALA A 51 -9.09 15.30 2.34
C ALA A 51 -7.75 14.58 2.61
N ASP A 52 -7.69 13.27 2.40
CA ASP A 52 -6.48 12.45 2.50
C ASP A 52 -5.83 12.15 1.16
N HIS A 53 -6.42 12.56 0.03
CA HIS A 53 -5.88 12.34 -1.31
C HIS A 53 -5.10 13.55 -1.79
N VAL A 54 -3.79 13.39 -1.91
CA VAL A 54 -2.88 14.42 -2.42
C VAL A 54 -2.72 14.25 -3.94
N PRO A 55 -3.10 15.23 -4.76
CA PRO A 55 -3.00 15.16 -6.22
C PRO A 55 -1.55 15.41 -6.68
N LEU A 56 -1.19 14.79 -7.81
CA LEU A 56 -0.01 15.16 -8.58
C LEU A 56 -0.27 16.47 -9.35
N PRO A 57 0.76 17.31 -9.58
CA PRO A 57 0.59 18.63 -10.21
C PRO A 57 -0.10 18.60 -11.57
N ASN A 58 0.10 17.54 -12.33
CA ASN A 58 -0.38 17.36 -13.70
C ASN A 58 -1.77 16.71 -13.79
N ILE A 59 -2.50 16.51 -12.69
CA ILE A 59 -3.79 15.82 -12.69
C ILE A 59 -4.81 16.45 -13.64
N LEU A 60 -4.86 17.79 -13.68
CA LEU A 60 -5.78 18.53 -14.55
C LEU A 60 -5.38 18.39 -16.02
N ASP A 61 -4.09 18.57 -16.34
CA ASP A 61 -3.57 18.46 -17.71
C ASP A 61 -3.81 17.08 -18.32
N ARG A 62 -3.72 16.03 -17.49
CA ARG A 62 -3.91 14.64 -17.92
C ARG A 62 -5.38 14.27 -18.16
N MET A 63 -6.32 14.93 -17.48
CA MET A 63 -7.73 14.51 -17.44
C MET A 63 -8.70 15.48 -18.12
N LEU A 64 -8.43 16.78 -18.18
CA LEU A 64 -9.37 17.76 -18.74
C LEU A 64 -9.65 17.55 -20.23
N GLY A 65 -8.65 17.09 -21.00
CA GLY A 65 -8.78 16.90 -22.45
C GLY A 65 -9.89 15.92 -22.89
N TYR A 66 -10.32 15.00 -22.02
CA TYR A 66 -11.40 14.06 -22.34
C TYR A 66 -12.77 14.74 -22.48
N PHE A 67 -12.97 15.91 -21.85
CA PHE A 67 -14.23 16.65 -21.90
C PHE A 67 -14.50 17.35 -23.25
N ASN A 68 -13.62 17.17 -24.23
CA ASN A 68 -13.95 17.44 -25.63
C ASN A 68 -15.15 16.60 -26.12
N GLU A 69 -15.47 15.48 -25.46
CA GLU A 69 -16.74 14.77 -25.60
C GLU A 69 -17.86 15.52 -24.83
N PRO A 70 -18.82 16.15 -25.52
CA PRO A 70 -19.84 16.99 -24.87
C PRO A 70 -20.74 16.22 -23.90
N LYS A 71 -20.97 14.92 -24.15
CA LYS A 71 -21.79 14.06 -23.30
C LYS A 71 -20.98 13.30 -22.24
N LEU A 72 -19.75 13.72 -21.94
CA LEU A 72 -18.94 13.17 -20.84
C LEU A 72 -19.29 13.86 -19.53
N ALA A 73 -19.80 13.12 -18.54
CA ALA A 73 -20.17 13.64 -17.23
C ALA A 73 -18.97 13.68 -16.26
N PHE A 74 -18.09 12.69 -16.30
CA PHE A 74 -16.90 12.66 -15.45
C PHE A 74 -15.78 11.79 -16.02
N VAL A 75 -14.56 12.08 -15.55
CA VAL A 75 -13.36 11.28 -15.76
C VAL A 75 -12.89 10.78 -14.39
N GLN A 76 -12.73 9.47 -14.22
CA GLN A 76 -12.24 8.85 -12.98
C GLN A 76 -10.80 8.36 -13.17
N SER A 77 -9.90 8.67 -12.23
CA SER A 77 -8.57 8.06 -12.14
C SER A 77 -8.53 7.00 -11.02
N PRO A 78 -7.48 6.15 -10.91
CA PRO A 78 -7.33 5.23 -9.80
C PRO A 78 -7.24 5.97 -8.46
N GLN A 79 -7.70 5.33 -7.38
CA GLN A 79 -7.36 5.70 -6.01
C GLN A 79 -6.23 4.78 -5.53
N ASP A 80 -5.03 5.32 -5.35
CA ASP A 80 -3.87 4.54 -4.90
C ASP A 80 -3.40 4.99 -3.51
N PHE A 81 -2.88 4.02 -2.76
CA PHE A 81 -2.29 4.09 -1.43
C PHE A 81 -0.98 4.91 -1.39
N TYR A 82 -0.61 5.65 -0.33
CA TYR A 82 0.83 5.88 -0.07
C TYR A 82 1.37 5.17 1.18
N ASN A 83 0.52 4.89 2.16
CA ASN A 83 0.88 4.14 3.36
C ASN A 83 0.94 2.62 3.07
N THR A 84 2.11 2.17 2.65
CA THR A 84 2.36 0.77 2.25
C THR A 84 2.39 -0.23 3.41
N ASP A 85 2.42 0.25 4.65
CA ASP A 85 2.36 -0.54 5.89
C ASP A 85 0.93 -0.79 6.40
N SER A 86 -0.09 -0.35 5.65
CA SER A 86 -1.49 -0.50 6.02
C SER A 86 -1.96 -1.96 6.04
N PHE A 87 -3.12 -2.21 6.67
CA PHE A 87 -3.78 -3.52 6.65
C PHE A 87 -4.11 -4.04 5.23
N THR A 88 -4.35 -3.16 4.26
CA THR A 88 -4.74 -3.53 2.89
C THR A 88 -3.56 -3.73 1.93
N HIS A 89 -2.34 -3.48 2.38
CA HIS A 89 -1.13 -3.64 1.58
C HIS A 89 -0.40 -4.94 1.96
N VAL A 90 0.16 -5.60 0.94
CA VAL A 90 1.07 -6.74 1.08
C VAL A 90 2.35 -6.38 0.33
N VAL A 91 3.43 -6.17 1.07
CA VAL A 91 4.73 -5.74 0.53
C VAL A 91 5.78 -6.83 0.77
N SER A 92 6.60 -7.09 -0.25
CA SER A 92 7.80 -7.91 -0.15
C SER A 92 9.00 -7.12 -0.66
N ASP A 93 9.81 -6.61 0.25
CA ASP A 93 11.02 -5.85 -0.07
C ASP A 93 12.05 -6.70 -0.83
N GLU A 94 12.25 -7.97 -0.41
CA GLU A 94 13.19 -8.88 -1.07
C GLU A 94 12.73 -9.25 -2.50
N GLY A 95 11.42 -9.36 -2.71
CA GLY A 95 10.83 -9.65 -4.01
C GLY A 95 10.62 -8.41 -4.89
N GLY A 96 10.77 -7.20 -4.33
CA GLY A 96 10.40 -5.96 -5.00
C GLY A 96 8.94 -5.95 -5.44
N GLN A 97 8.03 -6.53 -4.65
CA GLN A 97 6.62 -6.71 -4.99
C GLN A 97 5.73 -5.97 -4.01
N MET A 98 4.67 -5.35 -4.53
CA MET A 98 3.66 -4.69 -3.73
C MET A 98 2.29 -4.94 -4.33
N TRP A 99 1.35 -5.35 -3.48
CA TRP A 99 -0.04 -5.56 -3.83
C TRP A 99 -0.96 -4.84 -2.84
N GLU A 100 -2.08 -4.34 -3.35
CA GLU A 100 -3.11 -3.62 -2.59
C GLU A 100 -4.50 -4.16 -2.96
N GLU A 101 -5.42 -4.23 -2.00
CA GLU A 101 -6.70 -4.92 -2.18
C GLU A 101 -7.61 -4.34 -3.26
N ASN A 102 -7.65 -3.02 -3.43
CA ASN A 102 -8.44 -2.37 -4.47
C ASN A 102 -7.75 -2.37 -5.85
N ARG A 103 -6.50 -2.84 -5.96
CA ARG A 103 -5.72 -2.83 -7.20
C ARG A 103 -6.42 -3.57 -8.32
N LEU A 104 -7.02 -4.73 -8.04
CA LEU A 104 -7.78 -5.50 -9.02
C LEU A 104 -8.96 -4.69 -9.57
N PHE A 105 -9.62 -3.91 -8.70
CA PHE A 105 -10.75 -3.08 -9.11
C PHE A 105 -10.31 -1.95 -10.03
N PHE A 106 -9.29 -1.17 -9.64
CA PHE A 106 -8.85 -0.02 -10.44
C PHE A 106 -8.01 -0.40 -11.67
N SER A 107 -7.30 -1.52 -11.66
CA SER A 107 -6.41 -1.89 -12.78
C SER A 107 -7.09 -2.75 -13.84
N LEU A 108 -8.18 -3.44 -13.49
CA LEU A 108 -8.83 -4.39 -14.38
C LEU A 108 -10.35 -4.16 -14.47
N ILE A 109 -11.04 -4.09 -13.33
CA ILE A 109 -12.51 -4.03 -13.32
C ILE A 109 -13.02 -2.68 -13.83
N GLN A 110 -12.48 -1.55 -13.35
CA GLN A 110 -12.86 -0.20 -13.81
C GLN A 110 -12.59 0.02 -15.31
N PRO A 111 -11.39 -0.31 -15.85
CA PRO A 111 -11.17 -0.31 -17.30
C PRO A 111 -12.15 -1.21 -18.07
N GLY A 112 -12.46 -2.40 -17.53
CA GLY A 112 -13.45 -3.30 -18.12
C GLY A 112 -14.86 -2.70 -18.14
N LYS A 113 -15.24 -1.97 -17.08
CA LYS A 113 -16.51 -1.25 -16.99
C LYS A 113 -16.56 -0.04 -17.91
N ASP A 114 -15.44 0.65 -18.11
CA ASP A 114 -15.32 1.78 -19.01
C ASP A 114 -15.70 1.41 -20.46
N ARG A 115 -15.28 0.21 -20.89
CA ARG A 115 -15.59 -0.33 -22.24
C ARG A 115 -17.08 -0.40 -22.57
N ILE A 116 -17.94 -0.48 -21.55
CA ILE A 116 -19.40 -0.58 -21.65
C ILE A 116 -20.11 0.65 -21.05
N ASN A 117 -19.39 1.78 -20.89
CA ASN A 117 -19.89 3.02 -20.29
C ASN A 117 -20.53 2.79 -18.92
N ALA A 118 -19.86 2.01 -18.06
CA ALA A 118 -20.32 1.69 -16.71
C ALA A 118 -19.24 1.94 -15.64
N ALA A 119 -18.14 2.61 -16.01
CA ALA A 119 -17.15 3.10 -15.06
C ALA A 119 -17.82 4.19 -14.20
N PHE A 120 -17.95 3.93 -12.91
CA PHE A 120 -18.63 4.85 -12.00
C PHE A 120 -17.61 5.66 -11.21
N PHE A 121 -18.02 6.86 -10.82
CA PHE A 121 -17.27 7.73 -9.94
C PHE A 121 -17.15 7.10 -8.55
N CYS A 122 -15.94 7.07 -8.01
CA CYS A 122 -15.60 6.42 -6.73
C CYS A 122 -15.49 7.43 -5.57
N GLY A 123 -16.08 8.61 -5.72
CA GLY A 123 -16.13 9.64 -4.67
C GLY A 123 -14.89 10.54 -4.57
N SER A 124 -13.77 10.20 -5.20
CA SER A 124 -12.51 10.97 -5.19
C SER A 124 -11.72 10.69 -6.46
N CYS A 125 -10.69 11.50 -6.73
CA CYS A 125 -9.79 11.39 -7.87
C CYS A 125 -10.54 11.42 -9.22
N GLY A 126 -11.52 12.31 -9.33
CA GLY A 126 -12.29 12.47 -10.56
C GLY A 126 -12.59 13.93 -10.87
N ILE A 127 -12.59 14.26 -12.15
CA ILE A 127 -13.07 15.54 -12.66
C ILE A 127 -14.51 15.35 -13.11
N LEU A 128 -15.38 16.29 -12.75
CA LEU A 128 -16.81 16.26 -12.99
C LEU A 128 -17.21 17.43 -13.88
N ARG A 129 -18.13 17.23 -14.82
CA ARG A 129 -18.77 18.31 -15.59
C ARG A 129 -20.00 18.81 -14.83
N ARG A 130 -19.98 20.08 -14.39
CA ARG A 130 -21.07 20.72 -13.61
C ARG A 130 -22.44 20.54 -14.26
N SER A 131 -22.58 20.83 -15.56
CA SER A 131 -23.86 20.76 -16.27
C SER A 131 -24.51 19.38 -16.25
N ALA A 132 -23.71 18.30 -16.25
CA ALA A 132 -24.23 16.94 -16.17
C ALA A 132 -24.86 16.65 -14.80
N PHE A 133 -24.25 17.17 -13.73
CA PHE A 133 -24.76 17.02 -12.37
C PHE A 133 -25.98 17.91 -12.13
N ASP A 134 -25.99 19.13 -12.68
CA ASP A 134 -27.14 20.02 -12.57
C ASP A 134 -28.40 19.42 -13.24
N GLU A 135 -28.24 18.75 -14.39
CA GLU A 135 -29.33 18.05 -15.09
C GLU A 135 -30.02 16.99 -14.21
N ILE A 136 -29.27 16.38 -13.29
CA ILE A 136 -29.78 15.33 -12.40
C ILE A 136 -30.17 15.82 -11.00
N GLY A 137 -30.00 17.12 -10.73
CA GLY A 137 -30.28 17.73 -9.42
C GLY A 137 -29.12 17.61 -8.41
N GLY A 138 -27.89 17.45 -8.89
CA GLY A 138 -26.68 17.27 -8.06
C GLY A 138 -26.39 15.82 -7.69
N PHE A 139 -25.57 15.63 -6.66
CA PHE A 139 -25.29 14.31 -6.08
C PHE A 139 -26.52 13.74 -5.39
N SER A 140 -26.72 12.43 -5.55
CA SER A 140 -27.78 11.71 -4.87
C SER A 140 -27.59 11.73 -3.35
N THR A 141 -28.67 11.96 -2.61
CA THR A 141 -28.68 12.00 -1.15
C THR A 141 -29.44 10.83 -0.51
N ARG A 142 -29.93 9.88 -1.34
CA ARG A 142 -30.81 8.77 -0.92
C ARG A 142 -30.06 7.63 -0.21
N THR A 143 -28.81 7.42 -0.58
CA THR A 143 -27.97 6.33 -0.06
C THR A 143 -26.65 6.87 0.47
N ILE A 144 -25.97 6.09 1.33
CA ILE A 144 -24.65 6.45 1.86
C ILE A 144 -23.49 6.23 0.86
N THR A 145 -23.79 5.71 -0.33
CA THR A 145 -22.86 5.53 -1.45
C THR A 145 -23.34 6.40 -2.61
N GLU A 146 -23.28 7.72 -2.39
CA GLU A 146 -23.80 8.74 -3.29
C GLU A 146 -23.13 8.68 -4.67
N ASP A 147 -21.86 8.28 -4.70
CA ASP A 147 -20.97 8.29 -5.85
C ASP A 147 -21.41 7.29 -6.93
N MET A 148 -21.58 6.03 -6.57
CA MET A 148 -22.07 4.97 -7.47
C MET A 148 -23.52 5.23 -7.89
N GLU A 149 -24.35 5.70 -6.96
CA GLU A 149 -25.74 6.02 -7.24
C GLU A 149 -25.89 7.18 -8.24
N THR A 150 -25.14 8.26 -8.03
CA THR A 150 -25.12 9.44 -8.92
C THR A 150 -24.61 9.05 -10.31
N SER A 151 -23.56 8.22 -10.38
CA SER A 151 -23.04 7.70 -11.64
C SER A 151 -24.11 6.93 -12.43
N MET A 152 -24.86 6.05 -11.74
CA MET A 152 -25.93 5.28 -12.37
C MET A 152 -27.06 6.18 -12.88
N MET A 153 -27.38 7.26 -12.15
CA MET A 153 -28.36 8.27 -12.59
C MET A 153 -27.90 9.05 -13.82
N LEU A 154 -26.61 9.39 -13.91
CA LEU A 154 -26.01 10.04 -15.08
C LEU A 154 -26.06 9.13 -16.30
N HIS A 155 -25.60 7.88 -16.16
CA HIS A 155 -25.65 6.88 -17.23
C HIS A 155 -27.08 6.59 -17.69
N ALA A 156 -28.05 6.56 -16.78
CA ALA A 156 -29.47 6.39 -17.11
C ALA A 156 -30.04 7.55 -17.95
N ARG A 157 -29.45 8.75 -17.86
CA ARG A 157 -29.77 9.91 -18.72
C ARG A 157 -28.91 9.99 -19.98
N GLY A 158 -28.14 8.93 -20.28
CA GLY A 158 -27.31 8.87 -21.49
C GLY A 158 -25.99 9.64 -21.40
N TRP A 159 -25.61 10.12 -20.23
CA TRP A 159 -24.25 10.65 -20.02
C TRP A 159 -23.22 9.53 -20.08
N LYS A 160 -22.01 9.89 -20.49
CA LYS A 160 -20.85 9.00 -20.54
C LYS A 160 -19.91 9.24 -19.36
N SER A 161 -19.11 8.23 -19.06
CA SER A 161 -17.97 8.29 -18.14
C SER A 161 -16.70 7.87 -18.87
N PHE A 162 -15.54 8.29 -18.38
CA PHE A 162 -14.25 7.81 -18.86
C PHE A 162 -13.35 7.40 -17.69
N TYR A 163 -12.64 6.28 -17.83
CA TYR A 163 -11.64 5.84 -16.87
C TYR A 163 -10.22 6.11 -17.36
N HIS A 164 -9.51 7.01 -16.70
CA HIS A 164 -8.11 7.31 -16.97
C HIS A 164 -7.20 6.42 -16.11
N GLY A 165 -6.43 5.53 -16.73
CA GLY A 165 -5.68 4.48 -16.02
C GLY A 165 -4.38 4.90 -15.30
N GLU A 166 -4.01 6.19 -15.30
CA GLU A 166 -2.82 6.71 -14.62
C GLU A 166 -3.15 7.10 -13.17
N THR A 167 -2.34 6.68 -12.20
CA THR A 167 -2.45 7.16 -10.81
C THR A 167 -2.02 8.61 -10.74
N LEU A 168 -2.97 9.51 -10.47
CA LEU A 168 -2.74 10.96 -10.40
C LEU A 168 -2.95 11.57 -9.02
N ALA A 169 -3.30 10.75 -8.03
CA ALA A 169 -3.40 11.16 -6.64
C ALA A 169 -3.15 9.96 -5.72
N TYR A 170 -2.57 10.21 -4.55
CA TYR A 170 -2.30 9.19 -3.55
C TYR A 170 -3.04 9.52 -2.25
N GLY A 171 -3.80 8.55 -1.73
CA GLY A 171 -4.58 8.67 -0.51
C GLY A 171 -3.97 7.97 0.70
N LEU A 172 -4.77 7.84 1.76
CA LEU A 172 -4.48 6.97 2.91
C LEU A 172 -5.38 5.73 2.90
N ALA A 173 -4.75 4.55 2.86
CA ALA A 173 -5.42 3.29 3.09
C ALA A 173 -5.73 3.09 4.59
N PRO A 174 -6.74 2.25 4.94
CA PRO A 174 -7.01 1.88 6.32
C PRO A 174 -5.77 1.25 7.00
N ALA A 175 -5.23 1.93 8.00
CA ALA A 175 -4.02 1.50 8.71
C ALA A 175 -4.26 0.21 9.51
N SER A 176 -5.46 0.04 10.06
CA SER A 176 -5.83 -1.12 10.88
C SER A 176 -7.05 -1.88 10.36
N ALA A 177 -7.17 -3.13 10.79
CA ALA A 177 -8.32 -3.98 10.49
C ALA A 177 -9.66 -3.35 10.93
N ALA A 178 -9.69 -2.64 12.06
CA ALA A 178 -10.90 -1.96 12.54
C ALA A 178 -11.37 -0.86 11.58
N GLN A 179 -10.44 -0.04 11.08
CA GLN A 179 -10.73 0.99 10.07
C GLN A 179 -11.21 0.36 8.76
N TYR A 180 -10.56 -0.72 8.34
CA TYR A 180 -10.96 -1.49 7.16
C TYR A 180 -12.40 -2.00 7.25
N HIS A 181 -12.79 -2.61 8.37
CA HIS A 181 -14.16 -3.12 8.54
C HIS A 181 -15.22 -2.02 8.56
N VAL A 182 -14.96 -0.88 9.20
CA VAL A 182 -15.89 0.26 9.19
C VAL A 182 -16.12 0.77 7.77
N GLN A 183 -15.04 0.91 6.99
CA GLN A 183 -15.11 1.35 5.60
C GLN A 183 -15.91 0.37 4.73
N ARG A 184 -15.60 -0.93 4.82
CA ARG A 184 -16.28 -1.98 4.02
C ARG A 184 -17.74 -2.19 4.39
N LEU A 185 -18.05 -2.08 5.68
CA LEU A 185 -19.44 -2.13 6.15
C LEU A 185 -20.26 -0.99 5.54
N ARG A 186 -19.72 0.24 5.54
CA ARG A 186 -20.38 1.40 4.93
C ARG A 186 -20.65 1.19 3.44
N TRP A 187 -19.64 0.77 2.67
CA TRP A 187 -19.80 0.53 1.24
C TRP A 187 -20.82 -0.57 0.94
N GLY A 188 -20.80 -1.66 1.72
CA GLY A 188 -21.73 -2.76 1.54
C GLY A 188 -23.16 -2.41 1.93
N GLN A 189 -23.36 -1.69 3.02
CA GLN A 189 -24.70 -1.25 3.40
C GLN A 189 -25.27 -0.24 2.40
N GLY A 190 -24.46 0.67 1.86
CA GLY A 190 -24.88 1.59 0.78
C GLY A 190 -25.27 0.84 -0.50
N SER A 191 -24.49 -0.16 -0.87
CA SER A 191 -24.84 -1.05 -1.98
C SER A 191 -26.17 -1.78 -1.75
N MET A 192 -26.42 -2.30 -0.54
CA MET A 192 -27.71 -2.90 -0.21
C MET A 192 -28.88 -1.90 -0.24
N GLN A 193 -28.64 -0.63 0.11
CA GLN A 193 -29.64 0.43 -0.06
C GLN A 193 -29.94 0.68 -1.55
N ILE A 194 -28.91 0.75 -2.41
CA ILE A 194 -29.08 0.87 -3.87
C ILE A 194 -29.88 -0.32 -4.41
N LEU A 195 -29.55 -1.55 -3.99
CA LEU A 195 -30.27 -2.76 -4.41
C LEU A 195 -31.75 -2.69 -4.05
N ARG A 196 -32.08 -2.23 -2.83
CA ARG A 196 -33.45 -2.15 -2.33
C ARG A 196 -34.25 -1.00 -2.95
N GLN A 197 -33.66 0.18 -3.05
CA GLN A 197 -34.38 1.41 -3.40
C GLN A 197 -34.45 1.65 -4.91
N MET A 198 -33.43 1.22 -5.66
CA MET A 198 -33.36 1.43 -7.11
C MET A 198 -33.34 0.12 -7.89
N ASN A 199 -32.58 -0.86 -7.40
CA ASN A 199 -32.25 -2.11 -8.09
C ASN A 199 -31.71 -1.87 -9.52
N PRO A 200 -30.39 -1.97 -9.75
CA PRO A 200 -29.79 -1.67 -11.05
C PRO A 200 -30.43 -2.37 -12.25
N LEU A 201 -30.98 -3.58 -12.08
CA LEU A 201 -31.59 -4.35 -13.17
C LEU A 201 -32.86 -3.69 -13.75
N PHE A 202 -33.56 -2.87 -12.96
CA PHE A 202 -34.84 -2.28 -13.33
C PHE A 202 -34.77 -0.78 -13.63
N VAL A 203 -33.60 -0.15 -13.49
CA VAL A 203 -33.41 1.26 -13.83
C VAL A 203 -33.63 1.47 -15.33
N LYS A 204 -34.51 2.40 -15.70
CA LYS A 204 -34.78 2.79 -17.09
C LYS A 204 -33.63 3.64 -17.63
N GLY A 205 -33.37 3.56 -18.94
CA GLY A 205 -32.31 4.33 -19.61
C GLY A 205 -30.92 3.67 -19.60
N LEU A 206 -30.67 2.69 -18.72
CA LEU A 206 -29.45 1.87 -18.75
C LEU A 206 -29.54 0.75 -19.79
N SER A 207 -28.44 0.51 -20.50
CA SER A 207 -28.24 -0.69 -21.33
C SER A 207 -28.18 -1.95 -20.47
N TRP A 208 -28.44 -3.12 -21.06
CA TRP A 208 -28.35 -4.40 -20.32
C TRP A 208 -26.94 -4.65 -19.75
N GLN A 209 -25.89 -4.21 -20.44
CA GLN A 209 -24.50 -4.34 -20.00
C GLN A 209 -24.24 -3.48 -18.77
N GLN A 210 -24.69 -2.21 -18.78
CA GLN A 210 -24.59 -1.32 -17.63
C GLN A 210 -25.38 -1.88 -16.44
N LYS A 211 -26.60 -2.37 -16.67
CA LYS A 211 -27.43 -3.00 -15.62
C LYS A 211 -26.71 -4.15 -14.94
N LEU A 212 -26.13 -5.07 -15.73
CA LEU A 212 -25.38 -6.21 -15.21
C LEU A 212 -24.13 -5.76 -14.45
N SER A 213 -23.41 -4.77 -14.98
CA SER A 213 -22.21 -4.19 -14.37
C SER A 213 -22.48 -3.53 -13.00
N TYR A 214 -23.54 -2.72 -12.90
CA TYR A 214 -23.94 -2.12 -11.62
C TYR A 214 -24.48 -3.18 -10.65
N PHE A 215 -25.29 -4.11 -11.14
CA PHE A 215 -25.81 -5.21 -10.33
C PHE A 215 -24.68 -6.06 -9.73
N SER A 216 -23.65 -6.41 -10.51
CA SER A 216 -22.51 -7.19 -10.03
C SER A 216 -21.72 -6.44 -8.95
N SER A 217 -21.55 -5.12 -9.09
CA SER A 217 -20.90 -4.28 -8.07
C SER A 217 -21.71 -4.19 -6.78
N VAL A 218 -23.03 -4.20 -6.87
CA VAL A 218 -23.91 -4.12 -5.70
C VAL A 218 -24.05 -5.46 -4.98
N ILE A 219 -24.13 -6.58 -5.71
CA ILE A 219 -24.39 -7.91 -5.12
C ILE A 219 -23.15 -8.55 -4.49
N VAL A 220 -21.95 -8.03 -4.76
CA VAL A 220 -20.68 -8.60 -4.27
C VAL A 220 -20.64 -8.76 -2.74
N TYR A 221 -21.38 -7.95 -1.98
CA TYR A 221 -21.43 -8.04 -0.52
C TYR A 221 -22.18 -9.28 0.00
N VAL A 222 -23.00 -9.92 -0.85
CA VAL A 222 -23.65 -11.20 -0.52
C VAL A 222 -22.62 -12.34 -0.44
N ASP A 223 -21.43 -12.18 -1.03
CA ASP A 223 -20.31 -13.14 -0.94
C ASP A 223 -19.99 -13.51 0.52
N GLY A 224 -20.20 -12.61 1.49
CA GLY A 224 -20.00 -12.95 2.91
C GLY A 224 -20.80 -14.16 3.37
N ILE A 225 -22.04 -14.31 2.90
CA ILE A 225 -22.91 -15.47 3.22
C ILE A 225 -22.40 -16.72 2.52
N GLN A 226 -22.03 -16.61 1.24
CA GLN A 226 -21.44 -17.71 0.47
C GLN A 226 -20.18 -18.24 1.14
N ARG A 227 -19.28 -17.36 1.58
CA ARG A 227 -18.04 -17.72 2.28
C ARG A 227 -18.32 -18.43 3.60
N LEU A 228 -19.28 -17.95 4.39
CA LEU A 228 -19.67 -18.64 5.62
C LEU A 228 -20.14 -20.08 5.36
N ILE A 229 -20.94 -20.30 4.32
CA ILE A 229 -21.39 -21.66 3.94
C ILE A 229 -20.18 -22.55 3.64
N PHE A 230 -19.21 -22.08 2.87
CA PHE A 230 -17.99 -22.85 2.58
C PHE A 230 -17.12 -23.09 3.82
N TYR A 231 -17.07 -22.13 4.74
CA TYR A 231 -16.30 -22.27 5.98
C TYR A 231 -16.94 -23.24 6.98
N VAL A 232 -18.27 -23.27 7.04
CA VAL A 232 -19.03 -24.13 7.96
C VAL A 232 -19.28 -25.53 7.39
N ALA A 233 -19.30 -25.71 6.07
CA ALA A 233 -19.53 -27.01 5.43
C ALA A 233 -18.64 -28.16 5.98
N PRO A 234 -17.30 -28.03 6.09
CA PRO A 234 -16.49 -29.11 6.62
C PRO A 234 -16.64 -29.26 8.15
N VAL A 235 -17.03 -28.20 8.87
CA VAL A 235 -17.37 -28.28 10.31
C VAL A 235 -18.60 -29.15 10.51
N MET A 236 -19.65 -28.95 9.70
CA MET A 236 -20.87 -29.77 9.73
C MET A 236 -20.58 -31.24 9.41
N PHE A 237 -19.70 -31.50 8.43
CA PHE A 237 -19.23 -32.85 8.15
C PHE A 237 -18.57 -33.47 9.38
N PHE A 238 -17.65 -32.77 10.04
CA PHE A 238 -16.95 -33.31 11.21
C PHE A 238 -17.85 -33.49 12.43
N LEU A 239 -18.85 -32.64 12.65
CA LEU A 239 -19.78 -32.79 13.77
C LEU A 239 -20.77 -33.95 13.57
N PHE A 240 -21.29 -34.13 12.35
CA PHE A 240 -22.48 -34.97 12.11
C PHE A 240 -22.27 -36.10 11.08
N GLY A 241 -21.12 -36.18 10.41
CA GLY A 241 -20.89 -37.14 9.32
C GLY A 241 -21.65 -36.83 8.04
N ILE A 242 -22.33 -35.67 7.96
CA ILE A 242 -23.13 -35.27 6.81
C ILE A 242 -22.21 -34.80 5.69
N LEU A 243 -22.19 -35.52 4.58
CA LEU A 243 -21.43 -35.15 3.39
C LEU A 243 -22.07 -33.92 2.70
N PRO A 244 -21.31 -32.84 2.46
CA PRO A 244 -21.82 -31.70 1.68
C PRO A 244 -22.18 -32.08 0.24
N VAL A 245 -21.51 -33.11 -0.31
CA VAL A 245 -21.69 -33.60 -1.68
C VAL A 245 -21.74 -35.12 -1.66
N GLN A 246 -22.85 -35.71 -2.11
CA GLN A 246 -23.04 -37.17 -2.21
C GLN A 246 -22.64 -37.67 -3.60
N VAL A 247 -21.35 -37.89 -3.82
CA VAL A 247 -20.81 -38.39 -5.09
C VAL A 247 -19.69 -39.40 -4.79
N ASP A 248 -19.50 -40.36 -5.69
CA ASP A 248 -18.34 -41.26 -5.66
C ASP A 248 -17.01 -40.48 -5.57
N ASN A 249 -16.07 -40.98 -4.77
CA ASN A 249 -14.81 -40.29 -4.46
C ASN A 249 -13.96 -40.04 -5.72
N HIS A 250 -13.88 -41.02 -6.63
CA HIS A 250 -13.11 -40.86 -7.88
C HIS A 250 -13.79 -39.86 -8.80
N ALA A 251 -15.11 -39.97 -8.90
CA ALA A 251 -15.93 -39.07 -9.71
C ALA A 251 -15.88 -37.62 -9.20
N LEU A 252 -15.74 -37.41 -7.88
CA LEU A 252 -15.51 -36.09 -7.29
C LEU A 252 -14.14 -35.54 -7.66
N LEU A 253 -13.05 -36.31 -7.47
CA LEU A 253 -11.68 -35.83 -7.71
C LEU A 253 -11.43 -35.48 -9.19
N ILE A 254 -11.93 -36.31 -10.12
CA ILE A 254 -11.79 -36.09 -11.57
C ILE A 254 -12.49 -34.79 -12.02
N ARG A 255 -13.53 -34.34 -11.30
CA ARG A 255 -14.22 -33.08 -11.63
C ARG A 255 -13.64 -31.89 -10.87
N LEU A 256 -13.38 -32.08 -9.57
CA LEU A 256 -12.93 -31.02 -8.68
C LEU A 256 -11.53 -30.52 -9.04
N VAL A 257 -10.58 -31.43 -9.30
CA VAL A 257 -9.19 -31.03 -9.53
C VAL A 257 -9.06 -30.21 -10.83
N PRO A 258 -9.57 -30.65 -12.00
CA PRO A 258 -9.53 -29.82 -13.21
C PRO A 258 -10.31 -28.53 -13.06
N TYR A 259 -11.47 -28.54 -12.40
CA TYR A 259 -12.24 -27.32 -12.12
C TYR A 259 -11.42 -26.30 -11.31
N MET A 260 -10.74 -26.75 -10.25
CA MET A 260 -9.91 -25.87 -9.42
C MET A 260 -8.72 -25.33 -10.21
N LEU A 261 -8.01 -26.18 -10.97
CA LEU A 261 -6.88 -25.76 -11.79
C LEU A 261 -7.29 -24.75 -12.88
N LEU A 262 -8.41 -24.99 -13.56
CA LEU A 262 -8.95 -24.08 -14.57
C LEU A 262 -9.40 -22.76 -13.95
N THR A 263 -10.03 -22.79 -12.77
CA THR A 263 -10.48 -21.58 -12.07
C THR A 263 -9.28 -20.74 -11.62
N ILE A 264 -8.29 -21.36 -10.99
CA ILE A 264 -7.05 -20.68 -10.55
C ILE A 264 -6.31 -20.13 -11.77
N GLY A 265 -6.09 -20.95 -12.80
CA GLY A 265 -5.39 -20.54 -14.02
C GLY A 265 -6.11 -19.40 -14.75
N SER A 266 -7.43 -19.49 -14.90
CA SER A 266 -8.23 -18.44 -15.55
C SER A 266 -8.20 -17.14 -14.74
N PHE A 267 -8.31 -17.22 -13.41
CA PHE A 267 -8.24 -16.04 -12.56
C PHE A 267 -6.88 -15.34 -12.69
N GLU A 268 -5.77 -16.07 -12.55
CA GLU A 268 -4.43 -15.50 -12.63
C GLU A 268 -4.14 -14.88 -14.02
N LEU A 269 -4.57 -15.56 -15.10
CA LEU A 269 -4.44 -15.05 -16.47
C LEU A 269 -5.26 -13.77 -16.70
N LEU A 270 -6.51 -13.74 -16.23
CA LEU A 270 -7.39 -12.59 -16.38
C LEU A 270 -6.99 -11.43 -15.47
N ALA A 271 -6.47 -11.74 -14.29
CA ALA A 271 -5.99 -10.75 -13.32
C ALA A 271 -4.74 -10.03 -13.80
N ARG A 272 -3.96 -10.61 -14.73
CA ARG A 272 -2.75 -9.99 -15.33
C ARG A 272 -1.76 -9.48 -14.28
N GLY A 273 -1.58 -10.26 -13.21
CA GLY A 273 -0.72 -9.89 -12.07
C GLY A 273 -1.27 -8.78 -11.16
N THR A 274 -2.53 -8.38 -11.29
CA THR A 274 -3.16 -7.37 -10.41
C THR A 274 -4.01 -7.99 -9.29
N GLY A 275 -4.24 -9.30 -9.34
CA GLY A 275 -4.98 -10.06 -8.36
C GLY A 275 -4.40 -11.46 -8.20
N TYR A 276 -4.39 -11.95 -6.96
CA TYR A 276 -3.89 -13.29 -6.60
C TYR A 276 -4.94 -14.04 -5.85
N ILE A 277 -5.19 -15.29 -6.20
CA ILE A 277 -6.28 -16.03 -5.55
C ILE A 277 -6.01 -16.23 -4.06
N LEU A 278 -4.77 -16.59 -3.68
CA LEU A 278 -4.40 -16.80 -2.28
C LEU A 278 -4.48 -15.51 -1.45
N ILE A 279 -4.07 -14.37 -2.02
CA ILE A 279 -4.18 -13.09 -1.32
C ILE A 279 -5.65 -12.67 -1.24
N SER A 280 -6.41 -12.86 -2.31
CA SER A 280 -7.86 -12.59 -2.33
C SER A 280 -8.59 -13.41 -1.27
N GLU A 281 -8.22 -14.68 -1.06
CA GLU A 281 -8.80 -15.53 -0.01
C GLU A 281 -8.48 -15.04 1.41
N ARG A 282 -7.31 -14.42 1.64
CA ARG A 282 -7.02 -13.75 2.93
C ARG A 282 -8.02 -12.63 3.20
N TYR A 283 -8.31 -11.80 2.20
CA TYR A 283 -9.26 -10.70 2.35
C TYR A 283 -10.71 -11.17 2.35
N ASN A 284 -11.06 -12.28 1.67
CA ASN A 284 -12.37 -12.92 1.81
C ASN A 284 -12.58 -13.42 3.24
N MET A 285 -11.58 -14.07 3.84
CA MET A 285 -11.60 -14.48 5.25
C MET A 285 -11.60 -13.30 6.22
N ALA A 286 -10.97 -12.17 5.87
CA ALA A 286 -11.09 -10.96 6.66
C ALA A 286 -12.52 -10.41 6.61
N ARG A 287 -13.09 -10.24 5.43
CA ARG A 287 -14.32 -9.47 5.22
C ARG A 287 -15.63 -10.27 5.32
N PHE A 288 -15.62 -11.61 5.31
CA PHE A 288 -16.87 -12.40 5.22
C PHE A 288 -17.92 -11.97 6.26
N TRP A 289 -17.52 -11.81 7.53
CA TRP A 289 -18.44 -11.41 8.59
C TRP A 289 -18.95 -9.99 8.39
N THR A 290 -18.08 -9.07 7.96
CA THR A 290 -18.47 -7.69 7.65
C THR A 290 -19.46 -7.64 6.49
N TYR A 291 -19.28 -8.50 5.50
CA TYR A 291 -20.16 -8.61 4.33
C TYR A 291 -21.52 -9.22 4.69
N ILE A 292 -21.57 -10.16 5.64
CA ILE A 292 -22.84 -10.63 6.23
C ILE A 292 -23.57 -9.48 6.94
N LEU A 293 -22.86 -8.73 7.78
CA LEU A 293 -23.44 -7.55 8.46
C LEU A 293 -23.90 -6.49 7.45
N ALA A 294 -23.14 -6.26 6.38
CA ALA A 294 -23.52 -5.34 5.31
C ALA A 294 -24.79 -5.82 4.60
N THR A 295 -24.87 -7.10 4.26
CA THR A 295 -26.03 -7.73 3.61
C THR A 295 -27.29 -7.62 4.48
N SER A 296 -27.17 -7.72 5.81
CA SER A 296 -28.30 -7.51 6.72
C SER A 296 -28.93 -6.10 6.59
N GLY A 297 -28.16 -5.12 6.11
CA GLY A 297 -28.63 -3.77 5.79
C GLY A 297 -29.73 -3.73 4.72
N PHE A 298 -29.81 -4.74 3.85
CA PHE A 298 -30.90 -4.89 2.88
C PHE A 298 -32.27 -5.00 3.58
N PHE A 299 -32.33 -5.75 4.68
CA PHE A 299 -33.58 -5.95 5.44
C PHE A 299 -33.87 -4.82 6.43
N SER A 300 -32.87 -4.01 6.79
CA SER A 300 -33.03 -2.90 7.74
C SER A 300 -33.52 -1.62 7.06
N LYS A 301 -34.73 -1.16 7.39
CA LYS A 301 -35.27 0.15 6.94
C LYS A 301 -34.76 1.34 7.77
N LYS A 302 -34.00 1.10 8.84
CA LYS A 302 -33.48 2.18 9.68
C LYS A 302 -32.45 3.00 8.91
N PRO A 303 -32.43 4.34 9.08
CA PRO A 303 -31.37 5.16 8.52
C PRO A 303 -30.03 4.67 9.08
N LEU A 304 -29.10 4.36 8.19
CA LEU A 304 -27.77 3.92 8.57
C LEU A 304 -27.04 5.14 9.15
N LYS A 305 -26.54 5.01 10.39
CA LYS A 305 -25.71 6.05 10.98
C LYS A 305 -24.34 6.03 10.32
N PHE A 306 -23.87 7.19 9.89
CA PHE A 306 -22.50 7.36 9.41
C PHE A 306 -21.55 7.26 10.62
N ASN A 307 -20.95 6.10 10.83
CA ASN A 307 -19.88 5.95 11.81
C ASN A 307 -18.58 6.44 11.18
N VAL A 308 -18.01 7.50 11.74
CA VAL A 308 -16.71 8.02 11.31
C VAL A 308 -15.65 6.96 11.57
N THR A 309 -14.82 6.69 10.59
CA THR A 309 -13.67 5.79 10.72
C THR A 309 -12.80 6.25 11.89
N PRO A 310 -12.51 5.39 12.89
CA PRO A 310 -11.65 5.77 14.00
C PRO A 310 -10.29 6.24 13.47
N LYS A 311 -9.91 7.49 13.76
CA LYS A 311 -8.59 8.04 13.42
C LYS A 311 -7.72 8.02 14.66
N GLY A 312 -6.48 7.54 14.55
CA GLY A 312 -5.49 7.64 15.62
C GLY A 312 -4.81 6.33 16.01
N VAL A 313 -3.93 6.45 17.00
CA VAL A 313 -3.15 5.37 17.61
C VAL A 313 -4.02 4.62 18.61
N GLY A 314 -3.97 3.28 18.59
CA GLY A 314 -4.72 2.48 19.55
C GLY A 314 -4.66 0.98 19.29
N ASP A 315 -5.04 0.22 20.32
CA ASP A 315 -5.18 -1.22 20.21
C ASP A 315 -6.37 -1.61 19.35
N ILE A 316 -6.29 -2.81 18.77
CA ILE A 316 -7.30 -3.33 17.87
C ILE A 316 -8.38 -4.03 18.68
N PRO A 317 -9.65 -3.62 18.59
CA PRO A 317 -10.72 -4.24 19.37
C PRO A 317 -10.86 -5.73 19.02
N PHE A 318 -11.04 -6.58 20.03
CA PHE A 318 -11.21 -8.04 19.84
C PHE A 318 -12.31 -8.39 18.83
N LYS A 319 -13.42 -7.63 18.83
CA LYS A 319 -14.56 -7.81 17.91
C LYS A 319 -14.18 -7.77 16.43
N THR A 320 -13.05 -7.16 16.09
CA THR A 320 -12.51 -7.03 14.73
C THR A 320 -12.13 -8.39 14.14
N TYR A 321 -11.52 -9.27 14.93
CA TYR A 321 -11.01 -10.58 14.50
C TYR A 321 -11.68 -11.77 15.25
N ALA A 322 -12.64 -11.49 16.13
CA ALA A 322 -13.40 -12.48 16.87
C ALA A 322 -14.14 -13.50 15.97
N PRO A 323 -14.76 -13.13 14.83
CA PRO A 323 -15.40 -14.10 13.94
C PRO A 323 -14.42 -15.14 13.40
N GLN A 324 -13.20 -14.73 13.07
CA GLN A 324 -12.14 -15.60 12.58
C GLN A 324 -11.62 -16.52 13.68
N LEU A 325 -11.45 -16.01 14.91
CA LEU A 325 -11.10 -16.84 16.07
C LEU A 325 -12.18 -17.86 16.41
N PHE A 326 -13.45 -17.46 16.36
CA PHE A 326 -14.57 -18.35 16.57
C PHE A 326 -14.59 -19.46 15.52
N LEU A 327 -14.41 -19.12 14.24
CA LEU A 327 -14.33 -20.09 13.15
C LEU A 327 -13.14 -21.04 13.32
N ALA A 328 -11.97 -20.53 13.72
CA ALA A 328 -10.80 -21.35 14.00
C ALA A 328 -11.07 -22.34 15.16
N GLY A 329 -11.64 -21.83 16.26
CA GLY A 329 -11.96 -22.62 17.44
C GLY A 329 -12.97 -23.74 17.15
N ILE A 330 -14.09 -23.41 16.49
CA ILE A 330 -15.11 -24.41 16.14
C ILE A 330 -14.58 -25.45 15.14
N SER A 331 -13.70 -25.05 14.21
CA SER A 331 -13.10 -25.98 13.26
C SER A 331 -12.16 -26.98 13.94
N ILE A 332 -11.32 -26.52 14.87
CA ILE A 332 -10.46 -27.38 15.68
C ILE A 332 -11.30 -28.30 16.56
N ALA A 333 -12.30 -27.75 17.26
CA ALA A 333 -13.17 -28.51 18.14
C ALA A 333 -13.94 -29.60 17.37
N ALA A 334 -14.49 -29.27 16.19
CA ALA A 334 -15.19 -30.22 15.34
C ALA A 334 -14.26 -31.33 14.83
N PHE A 335 -13.04 -30.99 14.41
CA PHE A 335 -12.06 -31.99 13.98
C PHE A 335 -11.65 -32.94 15.12
N LEU A 336 -11.37 -32.41 16.31
CA LEU A 336 -11.05 -33.22 17.49
C LEU A 336 -12.25 -34.09 17.93
N TRP A 337 -13.45 -33.53 17.91
CA TRP A 337 -14.70 -34.28 18.13
C TRP A 337 -14.81 -35.44 17.14
N ALA A 338 -14.55 -35.21 15.86
CA ALA A 338 -14.64 -36.24 14.84
C ALA A 338 -13.67 -37.39 15.07
N LEU A 339 -12.46 -37.13 15.59
CA LEU A 339 -11.51 -38.19 15.96
C LEU A 339 -12.05 -39.07 17.10
N VAL A 340 -12.67 -38.45 18.11
CA VAL A 340 -13.28 -39.16 19.24
C VAL A 340 -14.54 -39.92 18.81
N ALA A 341 -15.46 -39.24 18.13
CA ALA A 341 -16.71 -39.82 17.64
C ALA A 341 -16.45 -40.99 16.69
N ARG A 342 -15.40 -40.91 15.86
CA ARG A 342 -14.94 -42.01 15.01
C ARG A 342 -14.41 -43.18 15.84
N HIS A 343 -13.56 -42.92 16.84
CA HIS A 343 -12.98 -43.98 17.68
C HIS A 343 -14.06 -44.80 18.42
N TYR A 344 -15.10 -44.13 18.93
CA TYR A 344 -16.22 -44.78 19.62
C TYR A 344 -17.38 -45.19 18.69
N GLY A 345 -17.30 -44.92 17.38
CA GLY A 345 -18.35 -45.25 16.42
C GLY A 345 -19.66 -44.47 16.59
N TRP A 346 -19.64 -43.30 17.23
CA TRP A 346 -20.84 -42.47 17.46
C TRP A 346 -21.37 -41.80 16.19
N VAL A 347 -20.47 -41.51 15.25
CA VAL A 347 -20.80 -40.88 13.97
C VAL A 347 -20.17 -41.70 12.85
N ASN A 348 -20.96 -41.98 11.82
CA ASN A 348 -20.48 -42.70 10.65
C ASN A 348 -19.87 -41.73 9.64
N TYR A 349 -18.56 -41.85 9.40
CA TYR A 349 -17.81 -41.04 8.43
C TYR A 349 -17.50 -41.79 7.11
N ASN A 350 -18.19 -42.92 6.86
CA ASN A 350 -18.04 -43.80 5.70
C ASN A 350 -16.59 -44.29 5.50
N ASP A 351 -15.95 -44.70 6.58
CA ASP A 351 -14.50 -44.87 6.66
C ASP A 351 -13.92 -46.26 6.38
N GLY A 352 -14.72 -47.32 6.31
CA GLY A 352 -14.26 -48.65 5.86
C GLY A 352 -13.02 -49.20 6.59
N GLY A 353 -12.72 -48.73 7.81
CA GLY A 353 -11.55 -49.11 8.61
C GLY A 353 -10.34 -48.15 8.58
N GLY A 354 -10.34 -47.12 7.74
CA GLY A 354 -9.27 -46.11 7.59
C GLY A 354 -9.76 -44.68 7.74
N PHE A 355 -9.05 -43.65 7.27
CA PHE A 355 -9.69 -42.34 7.05
C PHE A 355 -10.36 -42.37 5.67
N SER A 356 -11.68 -42.09 5.59
CA SER A 356 -12.35 -41.98 4.29
C SER A 356 -11.74 -40.85 3.46
N THR A 357 -11.81 -40.96 2.13
CA THR A 357 -11.40 -39.84 1.24
C THR A 357 -12.15 -38.56 1.59
N ALA A 358 -13.42 -38.66 1.96
CA ALA A 358 -14.21 -37.53 2.42
C ALA A 358 -13.64 -36.91 3.70
N PHE A 359 -13.20 -37.72 4.67
CA PHE A 359 -12.54 -37.23 5.88
C PHE A 359 -11.27 -36.45 5.57
N LEU A 360 -10.43 -36.97 4.66
CA LEU A 360 -9.19 -36.30 4.25
C LEU A 360 -9.47 -34.99 3.49
N VAL A 361 -10.39 -35.00 2.53
CA VAL A 361 -10.74 -33.80 1.74
C VAL A 361 -11.32 -32.70 2.63
N ASN A 362 -12.24 -33.03 3.53
CA ASN A 362 -12.76 -32.05 4.50
C ASN A 362 -11.69 -31.60 5.51
N GLY A 363 -10.75 -32.48 5.86
CA GLY A 363 -9.59 -32.14 6.69
C GLY A 363 -8.68 -31.10 6.02
N ILE A 364 -8.44 -31.25 4.71
CA ILE A 364 -7.71 -30.25 3.91
C ILE A 364 -8.46 -28.91 3.92
N TRP A 365 -9.78 -28.91 3.74
CA TRP A 365 -10.59 -27.68 3.80
C TRP A 365 -10.59 -27.02 5.18
N VAL A 366 -10.65 -27.79 6.27
CA VAL A 366 -10.49 -27.24 7.63
C VAL A 366 -9.10 -26.66 7.82
N GLY A 367 -8.05 -27.36 7.41
CA GLY A 367 -6.67 -26.84 7.48
C GLY A 367 -6.50 -25.55 6.68
N TRP A 368 -7.09 -25.49 5.48
CA TRP A 368 -7.14 -24.31 4.63
C TRP A 368 -7.84 -23.13 5.32
N ASN A 369 -9.05 -23.34 5.81
CA ASN A 369 -9.83 -22.32 6.51
C ASN A 369 -9.12 -21.84 7.78
N LEU A 370 -8.53 -22.77 8.54
CA LEU A 370 -7.78 -22.47 9.76
C LEU A 370 -6.55 -21.60 9.46
N TYR A 371 -5.80 -21.92 8.39
CA TYR A 371 -4.66 -21.11 7.95
C TYR A 371 -5.08 -19.65 7.70
N PHE A 372 -6.12 -19.41 6.90
CA PHE A 372 -6.56 -18.04 6.61
C PHE A 372 -7.11 -17.34 7.84
N ALA A 373 -7.90 -18.03 8.68
CA ALA A 373 -8.46 -17.45 9.89
C ALA A 373 -7.35 -16.99 10.84
N LEU A 374 -6.35 -17.85 11.11
CA LEU A 374 -5.21 -17.51 11.96
C LEU A 374 -4.32 -16.45 11.34
N TYR A 375 -4.11 -16.48 10.02
CA TYR A 375 -3.38 -15.43 9.31
C TYR A 375 -4.05 -14.07 9.50
N VAL A 376 -5.37 -13.98 9.30
CA VAL A 376 -6.12 -12.73 9.46
C VAL A 376 -6.06 -12.24 10.91
N VAL A 377 -6.14 -13.13 11.91
CA VAL A 377 -6.00 -12.77 13.32
C VAL A 377 -4.61 -12.17 13.58
N GLN A 378 -3.54 -12.85 13.14
CA GLN A 378 -2.17 -12.37 13.31
C GLN A 378 -1.93 -11.05 12.56
N HIS A 379 -2.39 -10.95 11.32
CA HIS A 379 -2.24 -9.76 10.48
C HIS A 379 -3.00 -8.58 11.07
N SER A 380 -4.21 -8.82 11.59
CA SER A 380 -4.98 -7.83 12.33
C SER A 380 -4.16 -7.33 13.51
N ILE A 381 -3.72 -8.21 14.42
CA ILE A 381 -2.98 -7.83 15.64
C ILE A 381 -1.66 -7.08 15.32
N LYS A 382 -0.99 -7.41 14.21
CA LYS A 382 0.26 -6.75 13.78
C LYS A 382 0.03 -5.38 13.13
N SER A 383 -1.09 -5.18 12.44
CA SER A 383 -1.39 -3.94 11.71
C SER A 383 -1.94 -2.84 12.63
N LYS A 384 -1.20 -2.54 13.71
CA LYS A 384 -1.53 -1.46 14.65
C LYS A 384 -1.02 -0.13 14.11
N GLN A 385 -1.86 0.90 14.21
CA GLN A 385 -1.41 2.26 13.93
C GLN A 385 -0.56 2.75 15.10
N LEU A 386 0.75 2.81 14.91
CA LEU A 386 1.70 3.24 15.94
C LEU A 386 1.96 4.75 15.89
N ARG A 387 1.63 5.41 14.79
CA ARG A 387 1.95 6.82 14.53
C ARG A 387 0.70 7.62 14.18
N GLY A 388 0.69 8.90 14.53
CA GLY A 388 -0.39 9.82 14.14
C GLY A 388 -0.37 10.16 12.64
N ASP A 389 0.82 10.13 12.05
CA ASP A 389 1.07 10.48 10.65
C ASP A 389 2.06 9.48 10.01
N TYR A 390 1.94 9.29 8.70
CA TYR A 390 2.77 8.37 7.94
C TYR A 390 4.16 8.98 7.71
N ARG A 391 5.19 8.13 7.70
CA ARG A 391 6.55 8.56 7.38
C ARG A 391 6.97 8.00 6.04
N PHE A 392 7.36 8.91 5.14
CA PHE A 392 7.75 8.56 3.78
C PHE A 392 9.17 8.04 3.77
N VAL A 393 9.35 6.79 3.30
CA VAL A 393 10.67 6.18 3.19
C VAL A 393 11.47 6.93 2.14
N GLN A 394 12.44 7.71 2.62
CA GLN A 394 13.25 8.56 1.76
C GLN A 394 14.69 8.64 2.26
N ARG A 395 15.62 8.42 1.32
CA ARG A 395 17.05 8.41 1.60
C ARG A 395 17.73 9.63 0.97
N LEU A 396 17.66 10.74 1.68
CA LEU A 396 18.31 12.00 1.32
C LEU A 396 19.67 12.07 2.02
N PRO A 397 20.78 12.23 1.27
CA PRO A 397 22.06 12.59 1.85
C PRO A 397 21.95 13.97 2.53
N THR A 398 22.44 14.07 3.76
CA THR A 398 22.42 15.32 4.55
C THR A 398 23.66 15.41 5.44
N ARG A 399 23.85 16.55 6.08
CA ARG A 399 24.91 16.79 7.06
C ARG A 399 24.29 17.23 8.38
N VAL A 400 24.41 16.42 9.40
CA VAL A 400 23.84 16.70 10.72
C VAL A 400 24.87 17.37 11.61
N ARG A 401 24.46 18.39 12.35
CA ARG A 401 25.31 19.09 13.33
C ARG A 401 24.58 19.26 14.64
N ALA A 402 25.29 19.10 15.76
CA ALA A 402 24.74 19.41 17.07
C ALA A 402 24.49 20.91 17.23
N VAL A 403 23.47 21.27 18.01
CA VAL A 403 23.15 22.65 18.37
C VAL A 403 23.28 22.77 19.89
N VAL A 404 24.12 23.70 20.33
CA VAL A 404 24.33 24.02 21.75
C VAL A 404 23.97 25.49 21.94
N ASP A 405 23.09 25.78 22.91
CA ASP A 405 22.59 27.13 23.20
C ASP A 405 22.00 27.87 21.97
N GLY A 406 21.36 27.12 21.07
CA GLY A 406 20.72 27.67 19.87
C GLY A 406 21.67 27.96 18.71
N VAL A 407 22.98 27.72 18.89
CA VAL A 407 24.02 27.92 17.87
C VAL A 407 24.53 26.55 17.39
N PRO A 408 24.69 26.33 16.07
CA PRO A 408 25.27 25.10 15.56
C PRO A 408 26.73 24.97 16.03
N ALA A 409 27.02 23.90 16.76
CA ALA A 409 28.31 23.65 17.41
C ALA A 409 28.96 22.35 16.90
N GLY A 410 30.27 22.39 16.67
CA GLY A 410 31.05 21.24 16.21
C GLY A 410 30.95 20.94 14.72
N ASP A 411 31.54 19.80 14.33
CA ASP A 411 31.61 19.36 12.93
C ASP A 411 30.27 18.87 12.40
N ALA A 412 30.06 19.06 11.10
CA ALA A 412 28.88 18.55 10.40
C ALA A 412 29.17 17.14 9.85
N PHE A 413 28.47 16.14 10.38
CA PHE A 413 28.67 14.73 10.06
C PHE A 413 27.78 14.29 8.89
N PRO A 414 28.31 13.51 7.93
CA PRO A 414 27.50 12.92 6.87
C PRO A 414 26.45 11.95 7.44
N ALA A 415 25.22 12.12 6.99
CA ALA A 415 24.10 11.27 7.35
C ALA A 415 23.22 10.99 6.13
N THR A 416 22.35 10.00 6.23
CA THR A 416 21.31 9.73 5.22
C THR A 416 20.00 9.50 5.94
N THR A 417 18.96 10.23 5.54
CA THR A 417 17.62 10.01 6.10
C THR A 417 17.14 8.59 5.77
N GLU A 418 16.26 8.01 6.56
CA GLU A 418 15.57 6.77 6.20
C GLU A 418 14.10 7.01 5.91
N ASP A 419 13.49 7.86 6.72
CA ASP A 419 12.11 8.30 6.60
C ASP A 419 11.95 9.75 7.05
N ILE A 420 10.93 10.43 6.52
CA ILE A 420 10.61 11.83 6.83
C ILE A 420 9.10 12.08 6.77
N ASN A 421 8.61 13.00 7.59
CA ASN A 421 7.33 13.69 7.44
C ASN A 421 7.41 15.10 8.04
N SER A 422 6.32 15.87 8.03
CA SER A 422 6.29 17.23 8.61
C SER A 422 6.57 17.31 10.11
N SER A 423 6.52 16.20 10.85
CA SER A 423 6.76 16.16 12.30
C SER A 423 8.18 15.75 12.69
N GLY A 424 8.91 15.08 11.80
CA GLY A 424 10.25 14.59 12.10
C GLY A 424 10.81 13.66 11.04
N LEU A 425 11.97 13.09 11.33
CA LEU A 425 12.65 12.16 10.43
C LEU A 425 13.39 11.08 11.22
N SER A 426 13.88 10.08 10.49
CA SER A 426 14.96 9.21 10.96
C SER A 426 16.15 9.34 10.04
N PHE A 427 17.37 9.18 10.57
CA PHE A 427 18.58 9.15 9.76
C PHE A 427 19.60 8.15 10.30
N ARG A 428 20.50 7.70 9.42
CA ARG A 428 21.66 6.87 9.75
C ARG A 428 22.95 7.63 9.58
N CYS A 429 23.88 7.41 10.50
CA CYS A 429 25.26 7.89 10.42
C CYS A 429 26.20 6.98 11.22
N THR A 430 27.50 7.23 11.07
CA THR A 430 28.56 6.52 11.80
C THR A 430 28.94 7.20 13.12
N CYS A 431 28.48 8.44 13.35
CA CYS A 431 28.61 9.13 14.64
C CYS A 431 27.40 8.88 15.55
N GLN A 432 27.62 8.89 16.86
CA GLN A 432 26.56 8.79 17.86
C GLN A 432 26.09 10.20 18.27
N PHE A 433 24.78 10.34 18.46
CA PHE A 433 24.13 11.50 19.05
C PHE A 433 23.16 10.97 20.10
N ASP A 434 23.28 11.43 21.34
CA ASP A 434 22.49 10.91 22.44
C ASP A 434 21.07 11.47 22.42
N THR A 435 20.14 10.72 23.01
CA THR A 435 18.74 11.18 23.17
C THR A 435 18.70 12.48 23.97
N GLY A 436 17.92 13.45 23.50
CA GLY A 436 17.85 14.80 24.05
C GLY A 436 18.76 15.81 23.33
N THR A 437 19.69 15.36 22.48
CA THR A 437 20.56 16.27 21.71
C THR A 437 19.73 17.03 20.67
N MET A 438 19.88 18.36 20.63
CA MET A 438 19.33 19.21 19.59
C MET A 438 20.24 19.17 18.36
N LEU A 439 19.67 18.97 17.18
CA LEU A 439 20.38 18.88 15.91
C LEU A 439 19.85 19.90 14.92
N GLU A 440 20.76 20.42 14.09
CA GLU A 440 20.45 21.13 12.86
C GLU A 440 20.65 20.17 11.68
N ILE A 441 19.61 20.06 10.85
CA ILE A 441 19.51 19.08 9.77
C ILE A 441 19.05 19.81 8.50
N PRO A 442 19.97 20.19 7.60
CA PRO A 442 19.65 20.75 6.30
C PRO A 442 19.11 19.66 5.38
N LEU A 443 17.87 19.81 4.94
CA LEU A 443 17.18 18.88 4.05
C LEU A 443 17.17 19.44 2.64
N HIS A 444 17.85 18.75 1.73
CA HIS A 444 17.88 19.11 0.32
C HIS A 444 16.67 18.49 -0.41
N LEU A 445 15.53 19.17 -0.30
CA LEU A 445 14.28 18.78 -0.93
C LEU A 445 14.27 19.21 -2.40
N SER A 446 13.26 18.75 -3.15
CA SER A 446 13.10 19.11 -4.57
C SER A 446 12.64 20.54 -4.79
N VAL A 447 12.01 21.15 -3.79
CA VAL A 447 11.53 22.54 -3.82
C VAL A 447 12.57 23.53 -3.29
N GLY A 448 13.66 23.05 -2.70
CA GLY A 448 14.68 23.89 -2.07
C GLY A 448 15.32 23.20 -0.86
N THR A 449 16.24 23.92 -0.21
CA THR A 449 16.86 23.43 1.03
C THR A 449 16.12 23.98 2.24
N VAL A 450 15.63 23.08 3.10
CA VAL A 450 14.97 23.43 4.37
C VAL A 450 15.92 23.12 5.52
N VAL A 451 16.32 24.14 6.28
CA VAL A 451 17.14 23.94 7.48
C VAL A 451 16.21 23.64 8.65
N SER A 452 16.10 22.35 8.99
CA SER A 452 15.27 21.89 10.10
C SER A 452 16.06 21.78 11.40
N ARG A 453 15.41 22.03 12.53
CA ARG A 453 15.97 21.79 13.87
C ARG A 453 15.10 20.77 14.60
N GLY A 454 15.72 19.86 15.32
CA GLY A 454 14.98 18.81 16.01
C GLY A 454 15.78 18.10 17.09
N VAL A 455 15.06 17.43 17.99
CA VAL A 455 15.63 16.72 19.14
C VAL A 455 15.67 15.23 18.86
N VAL A 456 16.80 14.59 19.18
CA VAL A 456 16.94 13.13 19.11
C VAL A 456 16.06 12.49 20.20
N THR A 457 15.12 11.64 19.78
CA THR A 457 14.18 10.95 20.68
C THR A 457 14.42 9.45 20.76
N HIS A 458 15.05 8.88 19.73
CA HIS A 458 15.33 7.46 19.67
C HIS A 458 16.73 7.23 19.12
N LEU A 459 17.45 6.28 19.70
CA LEU A 459 18.78 5.85 19.28
C LEU A 459 18.81 4.33 19.24
N THR A 460 19.13 3.78 18.09
CA THR A 460 19.49 2.37 17.93
C THR A 460 20.81 2.28 17.20
N HIS A 461 21.51 1.16 17.37
CA HIS A 461 22.73 0.91 16.62
C HIS A 461 22.76 -0.54 16.16
N LYS A 462 23.48 -0.76 15.08
CA LYS A 462 23.77 -2.09 14.58
C LYS A 462 25.28 -2.22 14.38
N GLU A 463 25.86 -3.17 15.10
CA GLU A 463 27.24 -3.57 14.86
C GLU A 463 27.30 -4.42 13.60
N GLY A 464 28.11 -3.99 12.64
CA GLY A 464 28.42 -4.75 11.44
C GLY A 464 29.90 -5.04 11.32
N ASN A 465 30.26 -5.93 10.42
CA ASN A 465 31.66 -6.26 10.11
C ASN A 465 32.48 -5.05 9.60
N TYR A 466 31.83 -3.92 9.31
CA TYR A 466 32.39 -2.75 8.65
C TYR A 466 32.37 -1.48 9.52
N GLY A 467 31.93 -1.60 10.79
CA GLY A 467 31.76 -0.48 11.73
C GLY A 467 30.37 -0.49 12.40
N THR A 468 30.18 0.41 13.35
CA THR A 468 28.89 0.64 14.02
C THR A 468 28.12 1.70 13.25
N VAL A 469 26.88 1.36 12.86
CA VAL A 469 25.95 2.30 12.25
C VAL A 469 24.87 2.62 13.27
N TYR A 470 24.67 3.91 13.54
CA TYR A 470 23.62 4.41 14.41
C TYR A 470 22.42 4.82 13.57
N SER A 471 21.23 4.66 14.13
CA SER A 471 19.96 5.12 13.57
C SER A 471 19.25 5.98 14.61
N HIS A 472 18.99 7.22 14.23
CA HIS A 472 18.48 8.28 15.09
C HIS A 472 17.08 8.67 14.65
N GLY A 473 16.13 8.67 15.59
CA GLY A 473 14.81 9.27 15.41
C GLY A 473 14.81 10.70 15.93
N VAL A 474 14.40 11.65 15.10
CA VAL A 474 14.33 13.09 15.42
C VAL A 474 12.90 13.60 15.31
N ILE A 475 12.50 14.43 16.27
CA ILE A 475 11.26 15.21 16.20
C ILE A 475 11.62 16.68 15.98
N PHE A 476 11.02 17.30 14.97
CA PHE A 476 11.26 18.71 14.67
C PHE A 476 10.69 19.63 15.75
N GLN A 477 11.36 20.76 15.97
CA GLN A 477 10.94 21.81 16.89
C GLN A 477 10.62 23.07 16.10
N ASP A 478 9.51 23.73 16.44
CA ASP A 478 9.13 25.06 15.96
C ASP A 478 9.26 25.26 14.43
N MET A 479 8.82 24.28 13.65
CA MET A 479 8.89 24.36 12.19
C MET A 479 7.76 25.25 11.64
N PRO A 480 8.06 26.33 10.88
CA PRO A 480 7.07 27.17 10.20
C PRO A 480 6.20 26.39 9.21
N LEU A 481 4.99 26.89 8.93
CA LEU A 481 4.04 26.23 8.02
C LEU A 481 4.64 26.01 6.63
N GLU A 482 5.33 27.02 6.07
CA GLU A 482 5.99 26.94 4.76
C GLU A 482 7.02 25.80 4.67
N MET A 483 7.78 25.57 5.74
CA MET A 483 8.77 24.48 5.78
C MET A 483 8.11 23.10 5.89
N ARG A 484 7.01 23.00 6.63
CA ARG A 484 6.22 21.76 6.70
C ARG A 484 5.60 21.45 5.34
N ASP A 485 5.03 22.45 4.69
CA ASP A 485 4.45 22.32 3.35
C ASP A 485 5.50 21.89 2.32
N ALA A 486 6.72 22.45 2.38
CA ALA A 486 7.83 22.01 1.53
C ALA A 486 8.18 20.52 1.72
N ILE A 487 8.16 20.01 2.96
CA ILE A 487 8.39 18.59 3.26
C ILE A 487 7.24 17.71 2.77
N GLU A 488 5.98 18.13 2.99
CA GLU A 488 4.80 17.40 2.53
C GLU A 488 4.73 17.35 1.00
N LEU A 489 4.96 18.48 0.33
CA LEU A 489 4.98 18.58 -1.13
C LEU A 489 6.09 17.72 -1.73
N HIS A 490 7.28 17.75 -1.14
CA HIS A 490 8.37 16.86 -1.52
C HIS A 490 8.02 15.39 -1.33
N SER A 491 7.44 15.05 -0.18
CA SER A 491 7.04 13.68 0.12
C SER A 491 6.00 13.18 -0.89
N ALA A 492 4.98 13.99 -1.16
CA ALA A 492 3.87 13.65 -2.05
C ALA A 492 4.31 13.54 -3.52
N HIS A 493 5.08 14.49 -4.02
CA HIS A 493 5.40 14.60 -5.45
C HIS A 493 6.74 13.97 -5.85
N HIS A 494 7.60 13.67 -4.88
CA HIS A 494 8.90 13.05 -5.12
C HIS A 494 9.05 11.69 -4.43
N ALA A 495 8.85 11.61 -3.10
CA ALA A 495 9.11 10.37 -2.36
C ALA A 495 8.13 9.24 -2.74
N ILE A 496 6.83 9.53 -2.84
CA ILE A 496 5.82 8.52 -3.19
C ILE A 496 6.06 7.93 -4.59
N PRO A 497 6.17 8.73 -5.69
CA PRO A 497 6.38 8.15 -7.01
C PRO A 497 7.66 7.31 -7.11
N LEU A 498 8.75 7.75 -6.48
CA LEU A 498 10.01 7.00 -6.44
C LEU A 498 9.88 5.68 -5.67
N SER A 499 9.22 5.72 -4.51
CA SER A 499 8.94 4.50 -3.74
C SER A 499 8.11 3.52 -4.58
N ARG A 500 7.11 4.03 -5.30
CA ARG A 500 6.23 3.24 -6.17
C ARG A 500 6.98 2.58 -7.33
N GLN A 501 7.99 3.24 -7.91
CA GLN A 501 8.84 2.66 -8.96
C GLN A 501 9.72 1.50 -8.48
N ARG A 502 10.02 1.41 -7.17
CA ARG A 502 10.83 0.30 -6.62
C ARG A 502 10.09 -1.04 -6.66
N PHE A 503 8.77 -1.00 -6.61
CA PHE A 503 7.96 -2.20 -6.52
C PHE A 503 7.31 -2.51 -7.88
N ARG A 504 7.47 -3.75 -8.34
CA ARG A 504 6.58 -4.30 -9.36
C ARG A 504 5.19 -4.40 -8.75
N GLN A 505 4.26 -3.64 -9.32
CA GLN A 505 2.85 -3.67 -8.96
C GLN A 505 2.09 -4.81 -9.67
N SER A 506 2.81 -5.61 -10.47
CA SER A 506 2.36 -6.86 -11.06
C SER A 506 3.32 -7.99 -10.65
N ILE A 507 2.79 -9.04 -10.05
CA ILE A 507 3.49 -10.30 -9.83
C ILE A 507 2.93 -11.31 -10.84
N ASP A 508 3.59 -11.44 -11.99
CA ASP A 508 3.29 -12.55 -12.89
C ASP A 508 3.97 -13.80 -12.33
N VAL A 509 3.17 -14.76 -11.87
CA VAL A 509 3.65 -16.01 -11.29
C VAL A 509 4.45 -16.83 -12.31
N VAL A 510 4.05 -16.78 -13.59
CA VAL A 510 4.73 -17.46 -14.69
C VAL A 510 6.05 -16.78 -14.99
N GLU A 511 6.05 -15.45 -15.10
CA GLU A 511 7.27 -14.68 -15.33
C GLU A 511 8.25 -14.82 -14.17
N ASN A 512 7.78 -14.81 -12.92
CA ASN A 512 8.63 -15.02 -11.74
C ASN A 512 9.25 -16.42 -11.71
N ALA A 513 8.48 -17.45 -12.08
CA ALA A 513 9.00 -18.81 -12.22
C ALA A 513 10.09 -18.85 -13.30
N LEU A 514 9.83 -18.29 -14.49
CA LEU A 514 10.79 -18.22 -15.59
C LEU A 514 12.05 -17.39 -15.24
N GLN A 515 11.91 -16.27 -14.54
CA GLN A 515 13.04 -15.45 -14.08
C GLN A 515 13.94 -16.19 -13.09
N ARG A 516 13.36 -17.02 -12.21
CA ARG A 516 14.15 -17.89 -11.31
C ARG A 516 14.97 -18.93 -12.08
N PHE A 517 14.47 -19.44 -13.20
CA PHE A 517 15.21 -20.39 -14.03
C PHE A 517 16.26 -19.72 -14.94
N THR A 518 16.03 -18.48 -15.36
CA THR A 518 16.85 -17.79 -16.38
C THR A 518 17.90 -16.83 -15.83
N ASN A 519 17.85 -16.45 -14.55
CA ASN A 519 18.75 -15.44 -13.98
C ASN A 519 19.67 -16.01 -12.88
N PRO A 520 20.74 -16.74 -13.25
CA PRO A 520 21.75 -17.24 -12.31
C PRO A 520 22.71 -16.11 -11.91
N ARG A 521 22.22 -15.08 -11.19
CA ARG A 521 23.11 -14.06 -10.61
C ARG A 521 23.74 -14.61 -9.33
N GLU A 522 24.99 -15.05 -9.43
CA GLU A 522 25.80 -15.69 -8.37
C GLU A 522 26.12 -14.81 -7.14
N SER A 523 25.80 -13.52 -7.13
CA SER A 523 26.05 -12.66 -5.96
C SER A 523 24.79 -11.99 -5.43
N ARG A 524 24.37 -12.41 -4.23
CA ARG A 524 23.30 -11.76 -3.47
C ARG A 524 23.74 -10.34 -3.13
N ARG A 525 23.08 -9.35 -3.72
CA ARG A 525 23.30 -7.94 -3.40
C ARG A 525 22.80 -7.65 -1.99
N ARG A 526 23.52 -6.82 -1.25
CA ARG A 526 23.13 -6.35 0.07
C ARG A 526 22.72 -4.89 -0.04
N VAL A 527 21.53 -4.56 0.42
CA VAL A 527 21.08 -3.16 0.53
C VAL A 527 21.86 -2.52 1.68
N VAL A 528 22.60 -1.44 1.38
CA VAL A 528 23.45 -0.75 2.36
C VAL A 528 22.76 0.51 2.85
N GLY A 529 22.43 1.44 1.95
CA GLY A 529 21.72 2.68 2.27
C GLY A 529 22.51 3.64 3.15
N LEU A 530 23.80 3.83 2.85
CA LEU A 530 24.69 4.73 3.61
C LEU A 530 25.16 5.91 2.75
N PRO A 531 25.51 7.07 3.37
CA PRO A 531 26.06 8.20 2.65
C PRO A 531 27.41 7.81 2.06
N VAL A 532 27.67 8.26 0.83
CA VAL A 532 28.92 7.99 0.14
C VAL A 532 29.48 9.28 -0.43
N LEU A 533 30.78 9.48 -0.28
CA LEU A 533 31.52 10.51 -0.97
C LEU A 533 32.03 9.92 -2.28
N ALA A 534 31.60 10.47 -3.40
CA ALA A 534 31.99 10.00 -4.73
C ALA A 534 32.84 11.05 -5.45
N SER A 535 33.91 10.59 -6.11
CA SER A 535 34.71 11.39 -7.03
C SER A 535 34.91 10.63 -8.34
N ALA A 536 34.85 11.34 -9.46
CA ALA A 536 35.09 10.78 -10.78
C ALA A 536 36.39 11.34 -11.34
N THR A 537 37.23 10.45 -11.87
CA THR A 537 38.40 10.84 -12.64
C THR A 537 37.97 11.02 -14.09
N THR A 538 38.05 12.24 -14.62
CA THR A 538 37.85 12.52 -16.05
C THR A 538 39.20 12.82 -16.72
N GLU A 539 39.26 12.80 -18.06
CA GLU A 539 40.47 13.16 -18.83
C GLU A 539 41.03 14.56 -18.52
N LYS A 540 40.25 15.43 -17.85
CA LYS A 540 40.64 16.78 -17.41
C LYS A 540 40.96 16.90 -15.91
N GLY A 541 41.05 15.78 -15.18
CA GLY A 541 41.32 15.73 -13.73
C GLY A 541 40.18 15.12 -12.90
N ASP A 542 40.42 14.96 -11.60
CA ASP A 542 39.43 14.46 -10.63
C ASP A 542 38.33 15.52 -10.38
N ILE A 543 37.10 15.21 -10.77
CA ILE A 543 35.90 15.99 -10.45
C ILE A 543 35.31 15.39 -9.17
N VAL A 544 35.20 16.20 -8.11
CA VAL A 544 34.45 15.82 -6.90
C VAL A 544 32.97 15.85 -7.26
N LEU A 545 32.31 14.69 -7.31
CA LEU A 545 30.91 14.58 -7.69
C LEU A 545 29.95 14.93 -6.54
N GLY A 546 30.47 15.02 -5.31
CA GLY A 546 29.73 15.39 -4.11
C GLY A 546 29.30 14.19 -3.26
N MET A 547 28.33 14.44 -2.38
CA MET A 547 27.73 13.41 -1.53
C MET A 547 26.58 12.71 -2.28
N GLY A 548 26.51 11.39 -2.16
CA GLY A 548 25.41 10.59 -2.67
C GLY A 548 25.03 9.47 -1.70
N MET A 549 24.35 8.45 -2.21
CA MET A 549 23.98 7.27 -1.43
C MET A 549 24.50 5.98 -2.07
N LEU A 550 25.12 5.11 -1.27
CA LEU A 550 25.38 3.72 -1.62
C LEU A 550 24.11 2.89 -1.38
N GLU A 551 23.39 2.55 -2.45
CA GLU A 551 22.12 1.82 -2.36
C GLU A 551 22.34 0.33 -2.12
N GLU A 552 23.19 -0.30 -2.94
CA GLU A 552 23.48 -1.73 -2.90
C GLU A 552 24.98 -1.99 -3.04
N GLU A 553 25.47 -3.00 -2.33
CA GLU A 553 26.81 -3.54 -2.49
C GLU A 553 26.76 -5.04 -2.84
N SER A 554 27.66 -5.45 -3.72
CA SER A 554 27.93 -6.85 -4.02
C SER A 554 29.44 -7.09 -4.11
N ARG A 555 29.84 -8.35 -4.26
CA ARG A 555 31.26 -8.69 -4.51
C ARG A 555 31.80 -8.02 -5.77
N ASN A 556 30.96 -7.84 -6.80
CA ASN A 556 31.41 -7.45 -8.14
C ASN A 556 31.22 -5.95 -8.43
N GLY A 557 30.56 -5.21 -7.55
CA GLY A 557 30.19 -3.82 -7.82
C GLY A 557 29.26 -3.21 -6.81
N VAL A 558 28.98 -1.93 -6.99
CA VAL A 558 28.10 -1.12 -6.16
C VAL A 558 27.05 -0.40 -7.02
N ARG A 559 25.92 -0.06 -6.40
CA ARG A 559 24.89 0.80 -6.99
C ARG A 559 24.83 2.09 -6.20
N LEU A 560 25.12 3.20 -6.86
CA LEU A 560 25.15 4.54 -6.28
C LEU A 560 23.94 5.34 -6.78
N ILE A 561 23.39 6.20 -5.93
CA ILE A 561 22.45 7.26 -6.33
C ILE A 561 23.17 8.59 -6.17
N LEU A 562 23.30 9.30 -7.29
CA LEU A 562 24.03 10.57 -7.41
C LEU A 562 23.13 11.63 -8.04
N GLU A 563 23.43 12.90 -7.80
CA GLU A 563 22.68 14.02 -8.36
C GLU A 563 23.03 14.28 -9.83
N ASN A 564 24.24 13.90 -10.24
CA ASN A 564 24.77 14.14 -11.58
C ASN A 564 24.86 12.84 -12.38
N SER A 565 24.57 12.94 -13.68
CA SER A 565 24.81 11.84 -14.62
C SER A 565 26.29 11.60 -14.79
N ILE A 566 26.69 10.33 -14.91
CA ILE A 566 28.07 9.95 -15.16
C ILE A 566 28.12 9.01 -16.35
N LYS A 567 28.94 9.34 -17.33
CA LYS A 567 29.06 8.55 -18.55
C LYS A 567 29.56 7.13 -18.21
N PRO A 568 28.94 6.08 -18.78
CA PRO A 568 29.51 4.74 -18.77
C PRO A 568 30.98 4.74 -19.21
N GLY A 569 31.81 3.93 -18.57
CA GLY A 569 33.26 3.88 -18.75
C GLY A 569 34.05 4.83 -17.84
N THR A 570 33.40 5.84 -17.23
CA THR A 570 34.09 6.74 -16.28
C THR A 570 34.51 5.98 -15.04
N THR A 571 35.71 6.24 -14.53
CA THR A 571 36.17 5.64 -13.27
C THR A 571 35.76 6.48 -12.08
N ILE A 572 35.04 5.87 -11.14
CA ILE A 572 34.59 6.49 -9.90
C ILE A 572 35.35 5.87 -8.73
N ARG A 573 35.78 6.73 -7.79
CA ARG A 573 36.14 6.33 -6.43
C ARG A 573 34.97 6.67 -5.49
N TRP A 574 34.70 5.78 -4.57
CA TRP A 574 33.68 6.00 -3.54
C TRP A 574 34.22 5.61 -2.17
N ASP A 575 33.85 6.40 -1.16
CA ASP A 575 34.20 6.18 0.23
C ASP A 575 32.98 6.42 1.11
N VAL A 576 32.70 5.51 2.04
CA VAL A 576 31.61 5.61 3.02
C VAL A 576 32.22 6.00 4.37
N PRO A 577 32.11 7.29 4.77
CA PRO A 577 32.83 7.82 5.93
C PRO A 577 32.56 7.05 7.23
N GLY A 578 33.62 6.71 7.96
CA GLY A 578 33.53 5.97 9.22
C GLY A 578 33.29 4.47 9.06
N THR A 579 33.42 3.93 7.84
CA THR A 579 33.36 2.48 7.58
C THR A 579 34.58 2.02 6.78
N ILE A 580 34.75 0.70 6.61
CA ILE A 580 35.77 0.15 5.69
C ILE A 580 35.23 -0.04 4.26
N ILE A 581 34.05 0.50 3.94
CA ILE A 581 33.42 0.38 2.62
C ILE A 581 33.93 1.51 1.72
N PHE A 582 34.95 1.19 0.94
CA PHE A 582 35.46 2.05 -0.11
C PHE A 582 35.80 1.24 -1.36
N GLY A 583 36.04 1.93 -2.48
CA GLY A 583 36.45 1.28 -3.70
C GLY A 583 36.67 2.22 -4.88
N LYS A 584 37.18 1.62 -5.96
CA LYS A 584 37.32 2.23 -7.27
C LYS A 584 36.68 1.32 -8.31
N GLY A 585 36.07 1.89 -9.34
CA GLY A 585 35.35 1.10 -10.32
C GLY A 585 34.91 1.88 -11.55
N ALA A 586 34.61 1.15 -12.63
CA ALA A 586 34.08 1.71 -13.87
C ALA A 586 32.56 1.77 -13.81
N VAL A 587 31.98 2.89 -14.25
CA VAL A 587 30.54 3.00 -14.46
C VAL A 587 30.11 2.07 -15.60
N ILE A 588 29.22 1.12 -15.33
CA ILE A 588 28.61 0.27 -16.35
C ILE A 588 27.39 0.96 -16.97
N PHE A 589 26.57 1.59 -16.12
CA PHE A 589 25.37 2.30 -16.55
C PHE A 589 25.11 3.51 -15.66
N SER A 590 24.47 4.52 -16.24
CA SER A 590 23.87 5.64 -15.52
C SER A 590 22.48 5.84 -16.09
N GLN A 591 21.47 5.68 -15.24
CA GLN A 591 20.07 5.80 -15.62
C GLN A 591 19.44 6.96 -14.85
N ALA A 592 18.78 7.86 -15.58
CA ALA A 592 17.97 8.90 -14.98
C ALA A 592 16.77 8.27 -14.26
N VAL A 593 16.55 8.69 -13.03
CA VAL A 593 15.35 8.43 -12.26
C VAL A 593 14.68 9.79 -12.10
N GLU A 594 13.58 9.95 -12.82
CA GLU A 594 12.81 11.19 -12.86
C GLU A 594 11.61 11.12 -11.91
N SER A 595 11.38 12.24 -11.25
CA SER A 595 10.18 12.55 -10.49
C SER A 595 9.60 13.86 -11.02
N ALA A 596 8.41 14.25 -10.56
CA ALA A 596 7.77 15.51 -10.96
C ALA A 596 8.61 16.76 -10.65
N LEU A 597 9.56 16.70 -9.71
CA LEU A 597 10.27 17.87 -9.19
C LEU A 597 11.81 17.79 -9.28
N ARG A 598 12.40 16.60 -9.48
CA ARG A 598 13.86 16.42 -9.49
C ARG A 598 14.29 15.21 -10.31
N GLN A 599 15.43 15.32 -10.98
CA GLN A 599 16.12 14.21 -11.64
C GLN A 599 17.30 13.74 -10.77
N SER A 600 17.45 12.44 -10.61
CA SER A 600 18.61 11.81 -9.97
C SER A 600 19.13 10.69 -10.85
N PHE A 601 20.35 10.22 -10.63
CA PHE A 601 20.97 9.21 -11.47
C PHE A 601 21.35 7.99 -10.65
N VAL A 602 20.82 6.83 -11.05
CA VAL A 602 21.27 5.53 -10.56
C VAL A 602 22.49 5.14 -11.39
N VAL A 603 23.63 5.04 -10.72
CA VAL A 603 24.93 4.74 -11.33
C VAL A 603 25.38 3.36 -10.86
N GLY A 604 25.43 2.40 -11.78
CA GLY A 604 25.99 1.08 -11.53
C GLY A 604 27.49 1.09 -11.77
N VAL A 605 28.27 0.71 -10.76
CA VAL A 605 29.74 0.73 -10.82
C VAL A 605 30.28 -0.69 -10.64
N GLN A 606 31.06 -1.16 -11.60
CA GLN A 606 31.83 -2.40 -11.49
C GLN A 606 33.13 -2.12 -10.76
N ARG A 607 33.45 -2.89 -9.72
CA ARG A 607 34.76 -2.77 -9.07
C ARG A 607 35.86 -3.07 -10.09
N ILE A 608 36.81 -2.15 -10.24
CA ILE A 608 38.07 -2.39 -10.96
C ILE A 608 39.04 -2.84 -9.87
N ASP A 609 39.42 -4.11 -9.88
CA ASP A 609 40.30 -4.65 -8.86
C ASP A 609 41.63 -3.87 -8.79
N GLU A 610 41.99 -3.38 -7.60
CA GLU A 610 43.38 -3.49 -7.16
C GLU A 610 43.60 -4.94 -6.72
N PRO A 611 44.74 -5.57 -7.06
CA PRO A 611 44.97 -6.98 -6.79
C PRO A 611 45.00 -7.21 -5.28
N ARG A 612 43.94 -7.81 -4.73
CA ARG A 612 43.98 -8.31 -3.36
C ARG A 612 44.78 -9.61 -3.36
N ASP A 613 45.99 -9.49 -2.84
CA ASP A 613 46.86 -10.58 -2.45
C ASP A 613 46.05 -11.65 -1.69
N ARG A 614 45.76 -12.77 -2.38
CA ARG A 614 44.96 -13.89 -1.87
C ARG A 614 45.55 -14.49 -0.60
N LEU A 615 46.80 -14.16 -0.26
CA LEU A 615 47.52 -14.65 0.90
C LEU A 615 47.36 -13.79 2.17
N ALA A 616 46.89 -12.55 2.10
CA ALA A 616 46.78 -11.70 3.30
C ALA A 616 45.64 -12.12 4.25
N VAL A 617 44.54 -12.61 3.70
CA VAL A 617 43.39 -13.13 4.49
C VAL A 617 43.73 -14.51 5.07
N LEU A 618 44.42 -15.37 4.31
CA LEU A 618 44.90 -16.66 4.82
C LEU A 618 45.97 -16.48 5.90
N ARG A 619 46.89 -15.51 5.76
CA ARG A 619 47.91 -15.21 6.80
C ARG A 619 47.28 -14.72 8.09
N ARG A 620 46.21 -13.91 8.05
CA ARG A 620 45.45 -13.49 9.25
C ARG A 620 44.69 -14.65 9.90
N TRP A 621 44.24 -15.63 9.12
CA TRP A 621 43.56 -16.82 9.64
C TRP A 621 44.54 -17.84 10.24
N ILE A 622 45.75 -17.95 9.68
CA ILE A 622 46.81 -18.84 10.15
C ILE A 622 47.58 -18.23 11.35
N SER A 623 47.59 -16.89 11.51
CA SER A 623 48.33 -16.23 12.59
C SER A 623 47.54 -16.06 13.90
N SER A 624 46.26 -16.45 13.99
CA SER A 624 45.47 -16.30 15.22
C SER A 624 45.49 -17.52 16.15
N ASP A 625 46.27 -18.57 15.84
CA ASP A 625 46.36 -19.78 16.66
C ASP A 625 47.80 -20.06 17.12
N ARG A 626 48.38 -19.14 17.90
CA ARG A 626 49.51 -19.46 18.81
C ARG A 626 49.43 -18.63 20.08
N LYS A 627 48.63 -19.09 21.05
CA LYS A 627 48.95 -18.87 22.46
C LYS A 627 50.08 -19.84 22.85
N PRO A 628 51.23 -19.39 23.35
CA PRO A 628 52.17 -20.29 24.01
C PRO A 628 51.60 -20.70 25.37
N ARG A 629 51.50 -22.02 25.59
CA ARG A 629 51.42 -22.62 26.93
C ARG A 629 52.78 -22.46 27.60
N THR A 630 52.82 -21.76 28.74
CA THR A 630 53.82 -21.89 29.81
C THR A 630 53.05 -21.65 31.11
N ALA A 631 52.74 -22.66 31.93
CA ALA A 631 53.63 -23.39 32.84
C ALA A 631 54.07 -22.54 34.05
N ALA A 632 53.21 -22.48 35.07
CA ALA A 632 53.48 -22.62 36.52
C ALA A 632 52.13 -22.55 37.24
#